data_AF-A0A8C6UP09-F1
#
_entry.id   AF-A0A8C6UP09-F1
#
_cell.length_a   1.000
_cell.length_b   1.000
_cell.length_c   1.000
_cell.angle_alpha   90.00
_cell.angle_beta   90.00
_cell.angle_gamma   90.00
#
_symmetry.space_group_name_H-M   'P 1'
#
loop_
_entity.id
_entity.type
_entity.pdbx_description
1 polymer ?
#
loop_
_entity_poly.entity_id
_entity_poly.type
_entity_poly.pdbx_seq_one_letter_code
_entity_poly.pdbx_strand_id
1 'polypeptide(L)'
;MLDHTRGHTAFALPNPVRPWKLSREGPGRYLDGRPFVSGWWWLEGPMVQTGSLASVSLPKGSWQAITTLQATDPEGDPLAYGILGEEAMKFFSVDPVTGVVALRQPLDRETKSEMQVEFTVRDQQELVTGTVNIQIGDVNDNAPSFYGQPYTLQIPEDTTVGRSVFTVNATDPDQGTGGSVLFSFQPPSDVFAIDGARGIVTLIKALDYERTASYQLTINATDQDKRKPLSRLANLAISITDVQDMDPIFTNLPYSTNIRENEPVGKVVRKIVAIDQDLGRPRPIAYKIISGNTNHVFALDFINGDLTVNGQLDRENPLYSAGFTLTVEATEMKDDRTLSDASVRTTFTVLLIDENDNAPKFNSSEYRVTITELAQVGFALPLFIQAEDKDEVSVVCSGPQLKMFCLI
;
A
#
# COMPACT_ATOMS: atom_id res chain seq x y z
N MET A 1 -2.76 62.99 5.88
CA MET A 1 -2.45 63.34 7.28
C MET A 1 -1.72 62.16 7.88
N LEU A 2 -0.45 62.39 8.27
CA LEU A 2 0.43 61.59 9.16
C LEU A 2 0.72 60.16 8.67
N ASP A 3 1.88 59.82 8.09
CA ASP A 3 3.29 60.05 8.46
C ASP A 3 3.65 59.53 9.86
N HIS A 4 4.36 58.39 9.90
CA HIS A 4 5.46 58.17 10.84
C HIS A 4 6.42 57.07 10.36
N THR A 5 7.67 57.46 10.43
CA THR A 5 8.92 56.87 9.96
C THR A 5 9.56 55.81 10.89
N ARG A 6 10.42 54.99 10.26
CA ARG A 6 11.70 54.41 10.75
C ARG A 6 11.70 53.27 11.79
N GLY A 7 12.41 52.20 11.41
CA GLY A 7 12.88 51.15 12.30
C GLY A 7 13.89 50.21 11.62
N HIS A 8 14.93 50.74 10.96
CA HIS A 8 16.10 49.93 10.58
C HIS A 8 17.07 49.91 11.76
N THR A 9 17.22 48.75 12.39
CA THR A 9 18.30 48.45 13.33
C THR A 9 19.63 48.38 12.56
N ALA A 10 20.41 49.46 12.63
CA ALA A 10 21.80 49.48 12.21
C ALA A 10 22.64 48.73 13.25
N PHE A 11 23.28 47.64 12.85
CA PHE A 11 24.37 47.05 13.62
C PHE A 11 25.64 47.85 13.36
N ALA A 12 26.25 48.32 14.45
CA ALA A 12 27.46 49.12 14.48
C ALA A 12 28.64 48.36 13.88
N LEU A 13 29.35 48.99 12.95
CA LEU A 13 30.69 48.57 12.52
C LEU A 13 31.71 49.05 13.56
N PRO A 14 32.70 48.22 13.94
CA PRO A 14 33.81 48.68 14.77
C PRO A 14 34.69 49.68 13.99
N ASN A 15 35.22 50.66 14.73
CA ASN A 15 36.10 51.72 14.25
C ASN A 15 37.21 51.23 13.31
N PRO A 16 37.60 52.02 12.29
CA PRO A 16 38.82 51.77 11.55
C PRO A 16 40.02 51.87 12.50
N VAL A 17 40.80 50.80 12.56
CA VAL A 17 42.08 50.74 13.28
C VAL A 17 43.03 51.76 12.64
N ARG A 18 43.60 52.62 13.47
CA ARG A 18 44.50 53.71 13.09
C ARG A 18 45.78 53.17 12.40
N PRO A 19 46.34 53.86 11.41
CA PRO A 19 47.68 53.55 10.91
C PRO A 19 48.74 53.93 11.96
N TRP A 20 49.79 53.13 12.00
CA TRP A 20 50.91 53.24 12.93
C TRP A 20 51.67 54.55 12.72
N LYS A 21 51.73 55.40 13.77
CA LYS A 21 52.74 56.47 13.88
C LYS A 21 53.99 55.88 14.52
N LEU A 22 55.09 55.77 13.78
CA LEU A 22 56.39 55.51 14.39
C LEU A 22 56.93 56.77 15.08
N SER A 23 57.47 56.56 16.29
CA SER A 23 57.90 57.57 17.25
C SER A 23 59.24 58.23 16.89
N ARG A 24 59.36 59.53 17.20
CA ARG A 24 60.63 60.23 17.35
C ARG A 24 61.41 59.65 18.53
N GLU A 25 62.69 59.35 18.32
CA GLU A 25 63.71 59.44 19.37
C GLU A 25 64.88 60.29 18.87
N GLY A 26 65.20 61.35 19.63
CA GLY A 26 66.53 61.97 19.61
C GLY A 26 67.41 61.30 20.68
N PRO A 27 68.74 61.54 20.65
CA PRO A 27 69.23 62.76 21.27
C PRO A 27 70.32 63.49 20.47
N GLY A 28 70.47 64.78 20.73
CA GLY A 28 71.30 65.70 19.94
C GLY A 28 72.80 65.66 20.24
N ARG A 29 73.55 66.30 19.33
CA ARG A 29 74.60 67.30 19.60
C ARG A 29 74.91 68.03 18.29
N TYR A 30 74.95 69.35 18.36
CA TYR A 30 75.36 70.26 17.29
C TYR A 30 76.88 70.29 17.15
N LEU A 31 77.38 70.37 15.91
CA LEU A 31 78.55 71.16 15.49
C LEU A 31 78.54 71.27 13.94
N ASP A 32 78.72 72.49 13.44
CA ASP A 32 78.90 72.97 12.06
C ASP A 32 77.76 72.82 11.03
N GLY A 33 77.12 73.95 10.75
CA GLY A 33 75.99 74.11 9.83
C GLY A 33 76.32 73.85 8.37
N ARG A 34 75.57 72.91 7.78
CA ARG A 34 75.09 72.88 6.39
C ARG A 34 73.76 72.11 6.35
N PRO A 35 72.73 72.53 5.59
CA PRO A 35 71.53 71.72 5.45
C PRO A 35 71.80 70.59 4.45
N PHE A 36 71.78 69.34 4.93
CA PHE A 36 71.62 68.19 4.05
C PHE A 36 70.12 67.89 3.94
N VAL A 37 69.60 68.05 2.73
CA VAL A 37 68.28 67.55 2.34
C VAL A 37 68.42 66.03 2.22
N SER A 38 68.04 65.28 3.24
CA SER A 38 67.79 63.84 3.10
C SER A 38 66.28 63.64 3.14
N GLY A 39 65.63 63.73 1.98
CA GLY A 39 64.28 63.22 1.80
C GLY A 39 64.34 61.71 1.91
N TRP A 40 63.86 61.18 3.04
CA TRP A 40 63.51 59.78 3.15
C TRP A 40 62.12 59.64 2.57
N TRP A 41 62.03 59.20 1.32
CA TRP A 41 60.79 58.70 0.74
C TRP A 41 60.64 57.26 1.22
N TRP A 42 59.61 56.99 2.02
CA TRP A 42 59.12 55.62 2.15
C TRP A 42 58.29 55.38 0.89
N LEU A 43 58.60 54.32 0.16
CA LEU A 43 57.71 53.81 -0.89
C LEU A 43 56.58 53.09 -0.15
N GLU A 44 55.35 53.56 -0.28
CA GLU A 44 54.20 52.88 0.28
C GLU A 44 53.77 51.80 -0.72
N GLY A 45 54.00 50.53 -0.39
CA GLY A 45 53.61 49.44 -1.29
C GLY A 45 52.10 49.36 -1.54
N PRO A 46 51.69 48.49 -2.49
CA PRO A 46 50.31 48.42 -2.96
C PRO A 46 49.31 48.11 -1.85
N MET A 47 48.22 48.88 -1.81
CA MET A 47 47.15 48.67 -0.83
C MET A 47 45.95 47.95 -1.47
N VAL A 48 45.54 46.83 -0.88
CA VAL A 48 44.32 46.11 -1.27
C VAL A 48 43.10 46.79 -0.67
N GLN A 49 42.12 47.18 -1.49
CA GLN A 49 40.82 47.62 -0.98
C GLN A 49 40.01 46.39 -0.58
N THR A 50 39.90 46.11 0.72
CA THR A 50 39.09 44.99 1.21
C THR A 50 37.60 45.33 1.14
N GLY A 51 37.02 45.26 -0.06
CA GLY A 51 35.59 45.07 -0.23
C GLY A 51 35.26 43.60 0.02
N SER A 52 34.35 43.32 0.94
CA SER A 52 33.78 41.97 1.09
C SER A 52 33.26 41.51 -0.27
N LEU A 53 33.96 40.57 -0.91
CA LEU A 53 33.50 39.99 -2.16
C LEU A 53 32.21 39.22 -1.90
N ALA A 54 31.17 39.63 -2.61
CA ALA A 54 29.82 39.12 -2.50
C ALA A 54 29.78 37.59 -2.72
N SER A 55 28.84 36.93 -2.05
CA SER A 55 28.42 35.56 -2.36
C SER A 55 28.16 35.41 -3.86
N VAL A 56 28.90 34.53 -4.54
CA VAL A 56 28.71 34.29 -5.98
C VAL A 56 28.08 32.92 -6.19
N SER A 57 26.84 32.90 -6.65
CA SER A 57 26.20 31.69 -7.21
C SER A 57 26.56 31.60 -8.69
N LEU A 58 27.22 30.52 -9.11
CA LEU A 58 27.73 30.35 -10.48
C LEU A 58 26.96 29.24 -11.22
N PRO A 59 26.24 29.53 -12.33
CA PRO A 59 25.69 28.50 -13.20
C PRO A 59 26.77 27.88 -14.11
N LYS A 60 26.55 26.63 -14.53
CA LYS A 60 27.52 25.82 -15.27
C LYS A 60 27.79 26.33 -16.70
N GLY A 61 29.07 26.60 -17.03
CA GLY A 61 29.57 26.67 -18.40
C GLY A 61 30.27 27.97 -18.79
N SER A 62 31.56 27.84 -19.17
CA SER A 62 32.50 28.85 -19.71
C SER A 62 33.27 29.69 -18.68
N TRP A 63 34.46 30.14 -19.12
CA TRP A 63 35.43 31.00 -18.43
C TRP A 63 34.82 32.32 -17.97
N GLN A 64 33.96 32.25 -16.97
CA GLN A 64 33.19 33.41 -16.53
C GLN A 64 34.06 34.21 -15.55
N ALA A 65 34.21 35.50 -15.86
CA ALA A 65 34.75 36.46 -14.90
C ALA A 65 33.82 36.48 -13.68
N ILE A 66 34.38 36.11 -12.53
CA ILE A 66 33.69 36.05 -11.24
C ILE A 66 33.66 37.44 -10.62
N THR A 67 34.81 38.11 -10.64
CA THR A 67 35.03 39.44 -10.07
C THR A 67 36.33 40.03 -10.60
N THR A 68 36.65 41.25 -10.20
CA THR A 68 37.93 41.91 -10.51
C THR A 68 38.57 42.37 -9.20
N LEU A 69 39.83 41.98 -8.97
CA LEU A 69 40.63 42.46 -7.85
C LEU A 69 40.94 43.93 -8.05
N GLN A 70 40.84 44.73 -6.98
CA GLN A 70 41.16 46.15 -7.00
C GLN A 70 42.22 46.46 -5.95
N ALA A 71 43.30 47.08 -6.40
CA ALA A 71 44.36 47.61 -5.57
C ALA A 71 44.84 48.94 -6.13
N THR A 72 45.39 49.78 -5.26
CA THR A 72 45.95 51.08 -5.64
C THR A 72 47.37 51.19 -5.12
N ASP A 73 48.22 51.69 -6.00
CA ASP A 73 49.60 52.06 -5.70
C ASP A 73 49.67 53.59 -5.51
N PRO A 74 50.10 54.11 -4.36
CA PRO A 74 50.19 55.55 -4.10
C PRO A 74 51.11 56.30 -5.08
N GLU A 75 52.16 55.63 -5.57
CA GLU A 75 53.14 56.13 -6.52
C GLU A 75 52.66 55.99 -7.98
N GLY A 76 51.61 55.21 -8.20
CA GLY A 76 50.98 54.98 -9.50
C GLY A 76 51.70 53.92 -10.33
N ASP A 77 52.50 53.06 -9.71
CA ASP A 77 53.23 52.00 -10.38
C ASP A 77 52.29 50.91 -10.96
N PRO A 78 52.66 50.27 -12.08
CA PRO A 78 51.87 49.19 -12.64
C PRO A 78 51.79 47.99 -11.70
N LEU A 79 50.56 47.59 -11.36
CA LEU A 79 50.30 46.45 -10.49
C LEU A 79 50.11 45.15 -11.28
N ALA A 80 50.69 44.08 -10.75
CA ALA A 80 50.50 42.72 -11.23
C ALA A 80 49.71 41.88 -10.21
N TYR A 81 48.59 41.32 -10.64
CA TYR A 81 47.70 40.50 -9.82
C TYR A 81 48.02 39.01 -9.93
N GLY A 82 47.77 38.26 -8.86
CA GLY A 82 48.00 36.82 -8.82
C GLY A 82 47.19 36.09 -7.77
N ILE A 83 47.42 34.79 -7.68
CA ILE A 83 46.76 33.86 -6.76
C ILE A 83 47.80 32.87 -6.22
N LEU A 84 47.69 32.50 -4.95
CA LEU A 84 48.54 31.53 -4.28
C LEU A 84 47.77 30.25 -3.94
N GLY A 85 48.51 29.16 -3.78
CA GLY A 85 47.99 27.86 -3.38
C GLY A 85 47.59 26.96 -4.56
N GLU A 86 48.11 25.74 -4.55
CA GLU A 86 47.86 24.76 -5.63
C GLU A 86 46.38 24.42 -5.79
N GLU A 87 45.63 24.33 -4.68
CA GLU A 87 44.19 24.05 -4.72
C GLU A 87 43.42 25.19 -5.39
N ALA A 88 43.71 26.45 -5.02
CA ALA A 88 43.05 27.61 -5.59
C ALA A 88 43.38 27.79 -7.08
N MET A 89 44.62 27.51 -7.50
CA MET A 89 45.04 27.57 -8.90
C MET A 89 44.38 26.52 -9.81
N LYS A 90 43.81 25.44 -9.25
CA LYS A 90 42.99 24.47 -10.01
C LYS A 90 41.65 25.08 -10.41
N PHE A 91 41.03 25.84 -9.50
CA PHE A 91 39.68 26.37 -9.68
C PHE A 91 39.67 27.78 -10.28
N PHE A 92 40.69 28.60 -10.05
CA PHE A 92 40.70 30.01 -10.47
C PHE A 92 41.93 30.38 -11.30
N SER A 93 41.73 31.36 -12.17
CA SER A 93 42.79 32.14 -12.83
C SER A 93 42.62 33.60 -12.45
N VAL A 94 43.73 34.33 -12.41
CA VAL A 94 43.73 35.79 -12.30
C VAL A 94 44.48 36.34 -13.50
N ASP A 95 43.86 37.27 -14.22
CA ASP A 95 44.56 38.03 -15.25
C ASP A 95 45.53 39.02 -14.58
N PRO A 96 46.84 38.94 -14.88
CA PRO A 96 47.85 39.67 -14.13
C PRO A 96 47.81 41.18 -14.36
N VAL A 97 47.15 41.67 -15.41
CA VAL A 97 47.11 43.10 -15.74
C VAL A 97 45.78 43.72 -15.33
N THR A 98 44.68 43.03 -15.60
CA THR A 98 43.32 43.53 -15.35
C THR A 98 42.78 43.16 -13.98
N GLY A 99 43.39 42.19 -13.29
CA GLY A 99 42.91 41.68 -12.00
C GLY A 99 41.63 40.84 -12.09
N VAL A 100 41.16 40.51 -13.30
CA VAL A 100 39.95 39.70 -13.50
C VAL A 100 40.19 38.27 -12.98
N VAL A 101 39.35 37.84 -12.05
CA VAL A 101 39.33 36.46 -11.54
C VAL A 101 38.33 35.65 -12.35
N ALA A 102 38.77 34.57 -12.96
CA ALA A 102 37.93 33.70 -13.79
C ALA A 102 37.97 32.24 -13.30
N LEU A 103 36.84 31.55 -13.41
CA LEU A 103 36.75 30.13 -13.05
C LEU A 103 37.38 29.24 -14.13
N ARG A 104 38.24 28.30 -13.72
CA ARG A 104 38.89 27.29 -14.57
C ARG A 104 38.17 25.95 -14.55
N GLN A 105 37.63 25.57 -13.39
CA GLN A 105 36.93 24.31 -13.18
C GLN A 105 35.63 24.58 -12.43
N PRO A 106 34.55 23.85 -12.74
CA PRO A 106 33.30 23.97 -12.00
C PRO A 106 33.53 23.70 -10.51
N LEU A 107 32.87 24.48 -9.67
CA LEU A 107 32.78 24.24 -8.23
C LEU A 107 31.55 23.39 -7.96
N ASP A 108 31.64 22.55 -6.93
CA ASP A 108 30.60 21.65 -6.49
C ASP A 108 30.42 21.82 -4.98
N ARG A 109 29.25 22.31 -4.55
CA ARG A 109 29.01 22.70 -3.17
C ARG A 109 28.94 21.48 -2.27
N GLU A 110 28.40 20.38 -2.78
CA GLU A 110 28.23 19.09 -2.11
C GLU A 110 29.60 18.48 -1.76
N THR A 111 30.63 18.77 -2.57
CA THR A 111 32.02 18.41 -2.27
C THR A 111 32.67 19.41 -1.30
N LYS A 112 32.53 20.71 -1.54
CA LYS A 112 33.12 21.77 -0.70
C LYS A 112 32.27 23.03 -0.76
N SER A 113 31.73 23.47 0.38
CA SER A 113 30.83 24.63 0.44
C SER A 113 31.54 25.98 0.63
N GLU A 114 32.79 25.97 1.07
CA GLU A 114 33.60 27.18 1.25
C GLU A 114 35.09 26.93 1.00
N MET A 115 35.80 27.98 0.61
CA MET A 115 37.26 27.94 0.47
C MET A 115 37.90 29.28 0.76
N GLN A 116 39.02 29.25 1.49
CA GLN A 116 39.87 30.42 1.67
C GLN A 116 40.91 30.46 0.57
N VAL A 117 40.97 31.57 -0.15
CA VAL A 117 41.88 31.79 -1.27
C VAL A 117 42.74 33.01 -0.97
N GLU A 118 44.05 32.87 -1.14
CA GLU A 118 44.98 33.98 -0.99
C GLU A 118 45.33 34.56 -2.36
N PHE A 119 45.02 35.83 -2.55
CA PHE A 119 45.36 36.59 -3.75
C PHE A 119 46.58 37.47 -3.50
N THR A 120 47.31 37.76 -4.57
CA THR A 120 48.51 38.61 -4.52
C THR A 120 48.35 39.83 -5.40
N VAL A 121 48.97 40.92 -4.95
CA VAL A 121 49.21 42.12 -5.74
C VAL A 121 50.67 42.48 -5.57
N ARG A 122 51.39 42.72 -6.67
CA ARG A 122 52.77 43.18 -6.62
C ARG A 122 53.00 44.38 -7.52
N ASP A 123 53.88 45.26 -7.09
CA ASP A 123 54.55 46.24 -7.93
C ASP A 123 55.96 45.71 -8.31
N GLN A 124 56.93 46.59 -8.57
CA GLN A 124 58.32 46.19 -8.86
C GLN A 124 59.14 45.81 -7.63
N GLN A 125 58.66 46.09 -6.42
CA GLN A 125 59.44 46.15 -5.18
C GLN A 125 58.83 45.28 -4.06
N GLU A 126 57.51 45.21 -3.96
CA GLU A 126 56.74 44.58 -2.89
C GLU A 126 55.61 43.67 -3.42
N LEU A 127 55.35 42.59 -2.67
CA LEU A 127 54.26 41.65 -2.89
C LEU A 127 53.38 41.65 -1.64
N VAL A 128 52.12 42.04 -1.79
CA VAL A 128 51.11 42.01 -0.73
C VAL A 128 50.14 40.87 -0.98
N THR A 129 49.75 40.18 0.09
CA THR A 129 48.74 39.11 0.03
C THR A 129 47.45 39.53 0.72
N GLY A 130 46.32 38.99 0.25
CA GLY A 130 45.01 39.15 0.86
C GLY A 130 44.23 37.84 0.83
N THR A 131 43.69 37.43 1.97
CA THR A 131 42.84 36.23 2.08
C THR A 131 41.37 36.58 1.85
N VAL A 132 40.73 35.84 0.97
CA VAL A 132 39.29 35.96 0.65
C VAL A 132 38.60 34.64 0.99
N ASN A 133 37.52 34.70 1.75
CA ASN A 133 36.66 33.54 1.97
C ASN A 133 35.58 33.48 0.88
N ILE A 134 35.64 32.44 0.06
CA ILE A 134 34.69 32.21 -1.03
C ILE A 134 33.63 31.23 -0.53
N GLN A 135 32.37 31.69 -0.52
CA GLN A 135 31.20 30.86 -0.24
C GLN A 135 30.61 30.36 -1.55
N ILE A 136 30.40 29.05 -1.67
CA ILE A 136 29.88 28.42 -2.89
C ILE A 136 28.36 28.31 -2.76
N GLY A 137 27.65 28.92 -3.70
CA GLY A 137 26.19 28.85 -3.75
C GLY A 137 25.70 27.48 -4.21
N ASP A 138 24.53 27.09 -3.70
CA ASP A 138 23.85 25.84 -4.04
C ASP A 138 23.15 25.91 -5.41
N VAL A 139 23.07 24.77 -6.10
CA VAL A 139 22.32 24.58 -7.35
C VAL A 139 21.62 23.23 -7.24
N ASN A 140 20.32 23.17 -7.58
CA ASN A 140 19.56 21.91 -7.59
C ASN A 140 20.03 20.99 -8.72
N ASP A 141 21.09 20.23 -8.48
CA ASP A 141 21.71 19.32 -9.44
C ASP A 141 21.80 17.87 -8.97
N ASN A 142 21.39 17.59 -7.74
CA ASN A 142 21.17 16.25 -7.23
C ASN A 142 19.68 15.90 -7.25
N ALA A 143 19.40 14.60 -7.42
CA ALA A 143 18.05 14.09 -7.33
C ALA A 143 17.93 13.23 -6.07
N PRO A 144 16.72 13.09 -5.49
CA PRO A 144 16.55 12.30 -4.28
C PRO A 144 17.06 10.86 -4.44
N SER A 145 17.70 10.34 -3.41
CA SER A 145 18.19 8.96 -3.37
C SER A 145 17.50 8.15 -2.28
N PHE A 146 16.85 7.06 -2.69
CA PHE A 146 16.20 6.11 -1.80
C PHE A 146 17.20 5.22 -1.05
N TYR A 147 16.84 4.81 0.17
CA TYR A 147 17.62 3.88 1.00
C TYR A 147 16.91 2.54 1.19
N GLY A 148 17.66 1.44 1.26
CA GLY A 148 17.11 0.13 1.65
C GLY A 148 16.30 -0.57 0.55
N GLN A 149 16.58 -0.27 -0.72
CA GLN A 149 15.99 -0.97 -1.85
C GLN A 149 16.58 -2.40 -1.98
N PRO A 150 15.81 -3.38 -2.52
CA PRO A 150 14.42 -3.29 -2.96
C PRO A 150 13.40 -3.28 -1.80
N TYR A 151 12.23 -2.67 -2.01
CA TYR A 151 11.17 -2.62 -1.01
C TYR A 151 10.15 -3.74 -1.20
N THR A 152 10.04 -4.61 -0.19
CA THR A 152 9.02 -5.66 -0.12
C THR A 152 8.30 -5.58 1.23
N LEU A 153 7.00 -5.81 1.21
CA LEU A 153 6.13 -5.79 2.37
C LEU A 153 5.15 -6.96 2.31
N GLN A 154 4.88 -7.58 3.45
CA GLN A 154 3.85 -8.60 3.58
C GLN A 154 2.90 -8.19 4.72
N ILE A 155 1.60 -8.11 4.44
CA ILE A 155 0.58 -7.71 5.40
C ILE A 155 -0.66 -8.62 5.28
N PRO A 156 -1.35 -8.94 6.38
CA PRO A 156 -2.59 -9.71 6.33
C PRO A 156 -3.75 -8.87 5.81
N GLU A 157 -4.75 -9.51 5.21
CA GLU A 157 -5.90 -8.78 4.66
C GLU A 157 -6.77 -8.12 5.75
N ASP A 158 -6.80 -8.70 6.95
CA ASP A 158 -7.47 -8.17 8.13
C ASP A 158 -6.77 -6.92 8.72
N THR A 159 -5.72 -6.41 8.05
CA THR A 159 -5.05 -5.18 8.44
C THR A 159 -6.04 -4.02 8.50
N THR A 160 -6.16 -3.43 9.69
CA THR A 160 -7.08 -2.30 9.93
C THR A 160 -6.78 -1.10 9.03
N VAL A 161 -7.82 -0.58 8.39
CA VAL A 161 -7.75 0.69 7.64
C VAL A 161 -7.28 1.82 8.57
N GLY A 162 -6.36 2.66 8.07
CA GLY A 162 -5.70 3.72 8.82
C GLY A 162 -4.37 3.30 9.46
N ARG A 163 -4.00 2.01 9.40
CA ARG A 163 -2.70 1.54 9.91
C ARG A 163 -1.56 1.95 8.98
N SER A 164 -0.48 2.47 9.56
CA SER A 164 0.79 2.65 8.86
C SER A 164 1.46 1.30 8.64
N VAL A 165 1.74 0.96 7.38
CA VAL A 165 2.24 -0.37 6.98
C VAL A 165 3.69 -0.36 6.52
N PHE A 166 4.20 0.80 6.10
CA PHE A 166 5.59 0.94 5.63
C PHE A 166 6.07 2.38 5.78
N THR A 167 7.37 2.61 5.80
CA THR A 167 7.96 3.95 5.75
C THR A 167 9.11 3.94 4.76
N VAL A 168 9.00 4.79 3.74
CA VAL A 168 10.07 5.00 2.76
C VAL A 168 10.95 6.16 3.20
N ASN A 169 12.24 6.07 2.89
CA ASN A 169 13.19 7.14 3.17
C ASN A 169 14.04 7.44 1.93
N ALA A 170 14.21 8.74 1.66
CA ALA A 170 15.09 9.26 0.63
C ALA A 170 15.69 10.59 1.11
N THR A 171 16.91 10.88 0.65
CA THR A 171 17.60 12.15 0.94
C THR A 171 18.07 12.80 -0.33
N ASP A 172 18.18 14.13 -0.27
CA ASP A 172 18.79 14.94 -1.31
C ASP A 172 19.88 15.82 -0.65
N PRO A 173 21.13 15.81 -1.16
CA PRO A 173 22.24 16.54 -0.56
C PRO A 173 22.20 18.06 -0.80
N ASP A 174 21.34 18.56 -1.69
CA ASP A 174 21.23 19.98 -2.03
C ASP A 174 20.69 20.80 -0.84
N GLN A 175 20.87 22.12 -0.84
CA GLN A 175 20.39 22.98 0.26
C GLN A 175 18.95 23.47 0.06
N GLY A 176 18.30 23.82 1.18
CA GLY A 176 17.00 24.47 1.16
C GLY A 176 15.91 23.62 0.50
N THR A 177 15.28 24.15 -0.54
CA THR A 177 14.18 23.44 -1.24
C THR A 177 14.68 22.32 -2.15
N GLY A 178 15.92 22.37 -2.65
CA GLY A 178 16.51 21.27 -3.42
C GLY A 178 16.77 20.03 -2.54
N GLY A 179 17.17 20.26 -1.29
CA GLY A 179 17.33 19.19 -0.30
C GLY A 179 16.03 18.61 0.28
N SER A 180 14.89 19.28 0.08
CA SER A 180 13.63 18.97 0.74
C SER A 180 12.81 17.99 -0.10
N VAL A 181 12.72 16.74 0.35
CA VAL A 181 12.09 15.66 -0.41
C VAL A 181 10.61 15.51 -0.06
N LEU A 182 9.77 15.39 -1.09
CA LEU A 182 8.38 14.93 -0.98
C LEU A 182 8.16 13.58 -1.65
N PHE A 183 7.28 12.78 -1.06
CA PHE A 183 6.89 11.47 -1.54
C PHE A 183 5.47 11.45 -2.12
N SER A 184 5.27 10.66 -3.16
CA SER A 184 3.95 10.42 -3.76
C SER A 184 3.92 9.05 -4.43
N PHE A 185 2.72 8.52 -4.67
CA PHE A 185 2.54 7.36 -5.55
C PHE A 185 2.31 7.82 -6.99
N GLN A 186 2.95 7.16 -7.95
CA GLN A 186 2.81 7.46 -9.37
C GLN A 186 2.54 6.18 -10.20
N PRO A 187 1.29 5.91 -10.61
CA PRO A 187 0.09 6.70 -10.35
C PRO A 187 -0.37 6.64 -8.89
N PRO A 188 -1.27 7.54 -8.45
CA PRO A 188 -1.91 7.45 -7.14
C PRO A 188 -2.60 6.09 -6.93
N SER A 189 -2.53 5.55 -5.71
CA SER A 189 -3.25 4.33 -5.33
C SER A 189 -4.58 4.69 -4.67
N ASP A 190 -5.61 3.87 -4.90
CA ASP A 190 -6.90 3.93 -4.20
C ASP A 190 -6.93 3.08 -2.91
N VAL A 191 -5.89 2.29 -2.66
CA VAL A 191 -5.77 1.37 -1.51
C VAL A 191 -4.74 1.84 -0.49
N PHE A 192 -3.66 2.48 -0.95
CA PHE A 192 -2.59 2.99 -0.09
C PHE A 192 -2.40 4.49 -0.26
N ALA A 193 -2.21 5.20 0.84
CA ALA A 193 -1.78 6.60 0.85
C ALA A 193 -0.35 6.70 1.36
N ILE A 194 0.35 7.76 0.95
CA ILE A 194 1.69 8.08 1.46
C ILE A 194 1.69 9.52 2.00
N ASP A 195 2.17 9.68 3.24
CA ASP A 195 2.45 11.01 3.79
C ASP A 195 3.60 11.62 3.00
N GLY A 196 3.32 12.71 2.28
CA GLY A 196 4.28 13.32 1.38
C GLY A 196 5.52 13.86 2.07
N ALA A 197 5.47 14.26 3.33
CA ALA A 197 6.63 14.80 4.04
C ALA A 197 7.40 13.71 4.82
N ARG A 198 6.69 12.71 5.34
CA ARG A 198 7.27 11.68 6.23
C ARG A 198 7.56 10.36 5.54
N GLY A 199 7.06 10.15 4.33
CA GLY A 199 7.20 8.87 3.62
C GLY A 199 6.43 7.71 4.27
N ILE A 200 5.47 8.00 5.15
CA ILE A 200 4.70 6.96 5.84
C ILE A 200 3.59 6.45 4.92
N VAL A 201 3.63 5.17 4.57
CA VAL A 201 2.59 4.50 3.79
C VAL A 201 1.53 3.95 4.72
N THR A 202 0.27 4.28 4.44
CA THR A 202 -0.90 3.93 5.25
C THR A 202 -1.95 3.24 4.39
N LEU A 203 -2.56 2.19 4.93
CA LEU A 203 -3.69 1.52 4.29
C LEU A 203 -4.95 2.39 4.40
N ILE A 204 -5.62 2.70 3.29
CA ILE A 204 -6.82 3.57 3.27
C ILE A 204 -8.09 2.84 2.82
N LYS A 205 -7.99 1.58 2.41
CA LYS A 205 -9.11 0.72 1.99
C LYS A 205 -8.90 -0.69 2.50
N ALA A 206 -9.97 -1.38 2.86
CA ALA A 206 -9.90 -2.76 3.29
C ALA A 206 -9.31 -3.65 2.18
N LEU A 207 -8.47 -4.59 2.61
CA LEU A 207 -7.89 -5.61 1.74
C LEU A 207 -8.86 -6.80 1.66
N ASP A 208 -8.67 -7.60 0.62
CA ASP A 208 -9.51 -8.75 0.27
C ASP A 208 -8.60 -9.62 -0.60
N TYR A 209 -8.05 -10.68 0.00
CA TYR A 209 -7.06 -11.56 -0.60
C TYR A 209 -7.67 -12.33 -1.77
N GLU A 210 -8.90 -12.81 -1.61
CA GLU A 210 -9.72 -13.52 -2.59
C GLU A 210 -9.88 -12.70 -3.88
N ARG A 211 -9.93 -11.37 -3.75
CA ARG A 211 -9.97 -10.44 -4.89
C ARG A 211 -8.60 -9.99 -5.37
N THR A 212 -7.67 -9.67 -4.47
CA THR A 212 -6.36 -9.08 -4.84
C THR A 212 -5.27 -9.44 -3.83
N ALA A 213 -4.48 -10.47 -4.15
CA ALA A 213 -3.41 -10.97 -3.30
C ALA A 213 -2.09 -10.14 -3.33
N SER A 214 -1.93 -9.17 -4.24
CA SER A 214 -0.70 -8.36 -4.29
C SER A 214 -0.86 -7.00 -4.97
N TYR A 215 0.01 -6.06 -4.61
CA TYR A 215 0.11 -4.73 -5.18
C TYR A 215 1.55 -4.39 -5.56
N GLN A 216 1.71 -3.69 -6.68
CA GLN A 216 2.99 -3.15 -7.13
C GLN A 216 2.83 -1.63 -7.23
N LEU A 217 3.43 -0.92 -6.28
CA LEU A 217 3.34 0.55 -6.20
C LEU A 217 4.66 1.18 -6.63
N THR A 218 4.59 2.29 -7.34
CA THR A 218 5.76 3.10 -7.66
C THR A 218 5.73 4.36 -6.80
N ILE A 219 6.74 4.51 -5.95
CA ILE A 219 6.96 5.68 -5.12
C ILE A 219 7.83 6.66 -5.92
N ASN A 220 7.37 7.90 -6.00
CA ASN A 220 8.11 9.02 -6.55
C ASN A 220 8.59 9.92 -5.39
N ALA A 221 9.91 10.10 -5.28
CA ALA A 221 10.53 11.09 -4.42
C ALA A 221 10.96 12.28 -5.30
N THR A 222 10.53 13.49 -4.94
CA THR A 222 10.82 14.72 -5.72
C THR A 222 11.28 15.80 -4.76
N ASP A 223 12.34 16.52 -5.12
CA ASP A 223 12.71 17.72 -4.37
C ASP A 223 11.66 18.83 -4.53
N GLN A 224 11.85 19.94 -3.81
CA GLN A 224 10.93 21.08 -3.84
C GLN A 224 11.50 22.29 -4.60
N ASP A 225 12.50 22.12 -5.47
CA ASP A 225 13.01 23.24 -6.24
C ASP A 225 11.92 23.84 -7.14
N LYS A 226 11.80 25.16 -7.08
CA LYS A 226 10.69 25.88 -7.74
C LYS A 226 10.89 26.01 -9.25
N ARG A 227 12.11 25.86 -9.74
CA ARG A 227 12.44 26.11 -11.15
C ARG A 227 12.63 24.81 -11.91
N LYS A 228 13.34 23.86 -11.33
CA LYS A 228 13.73 22.60 -11.95
C LYS A 228 13.78 21.49 -10.89
N PRO A 229 12.62 21.00 -10.46
CA PRO A 229 12.59 19.90 -9.52
C PRO A 229 13.09 18.62 -10.18
N LEU A 230 13.86 17.84 -9.43
CA LEU A 230 14.40 16.55 -9.80
C LEU A 230 13.71 15.45 -8.99
N SER A 231 13.57 14.28 -9.61
CA SER A 231 12.83 13.18 -9.02
C SER A 231 13.47 11.82 -9.28
N ARG A 232 13.12 10.86 -8.43
CA ARG A 232 13.58 9.48 -8.49
C ARG A 232 12.39 8.56 -8.20
N LEU A 233 12.35 7.42 -8.88
CA LEU A 233 11.33 6.38 -8.68
C LEU A 233 11.89 5.17 -7.93
N ALA A 234 11.05 4.55 -7.12
CA ALA A 234 11.30 3.28 -6.44
C ALA A 234 10.05 2.40 -6.48
N ASN A 235 10.23 1.08 -6.59
CA ASN A 235 9.12 0.13 -6.56
C ASN A 235 8.94 -0.42 -5.14
N LEU A 236 7.68 -0.54 -4.70
CA LEU A 236 7.25 -1.20 -3.47
C LEU A 236 6.31 -2.35 -3.84
N ALA A 237 6.79 -3.58 -3.61
CA ALA A 237 5.99 -4.79 -3.77
C ALA A 237 5.30 -5.14 -2.44
N ILE A 238 3.97 -5.23 -2.46
CA ILE A 238 3.17 -5.59 -1.29
C ILE A 238 2.46 -6.92 -1.58
N SER A 239 2.70 -7.92 -0.73
CA SER A 239 2.01 -9.22 -0.75
C SER A 239 0.99 -9.27 0.38
N ILE A 240 -0.23 -9.64 0.05
CA ILE A 240 -1.30 -9.83 1.03
C ILE A 240 -1.24 -11.28 1.52
N THR A 241 -1.40 -11.50 2.81
CA THR A 241 -1.60 -12.85 3.36
C THR A 241 -3.04 -13.08 3.72
N ASP A 242 -3.55 -14.19 3.22
CA ASP A 242 -4.86 -14.74 3.51
C ASP A 242 -5.12 -14.94 5.01
N VAL A 243 -6.30 -14.55 5.46
CA VAL A 243 -6.91 -14.74 6.77
C VAL A 243 -8.26 -15.42 6.58
N GLN A 244 -8.60 -16.33 7.49
CA GLN A 244 -9.79 -17.16 7.32
C GLN A 244 -11.05 -16.38 7.68
N ASP A 245 -11.66 -15.76 6.68
CA ASP A 245 -12.78 -14.84 6.83
C ASP A 245 -13.96 -15.12 5.88
N MET A 246 -13.88 -16.17 5.06
CA MET A 246 -14.98 -16.62 4.22
C MET A 246 -15.70 -17.83 4.78
N ASP A 247 -17.03 -17.79 4.85
CA ASP A 247 -17.82 -18.98 5.18
C ASP A 247 -17.79 -20.02 4.03
N PRO A 248 -17.91 -21.32 4.33
CA PRO A 248 -18.03 -22.34 3.28
C PRO A 248 -19.32 -22.18 2.48
N ILE A 249 -19.36 -22.73 1.26
CA ILE A 249 -20.54 -22.73 0.39
C ILE A 249 -20.89 -24.13 -0.10
N PHE A 250 -22.20 -24.44 -0.10
CA PHE A 250 -22.69 -25.67 -0.73
C PHE A 250 -22.65 -25.56 -2.26
N THR A 251 -22.17 -26.62 -2.90
CA THR A 251 -22.10 -26.75 -4.36
C THR A 251 -23.07 -27.84 -4.86
N ASN A 252 -23.18 -27.99 -6.18
CA ASN A 252 -24.03 -28.99 -6.86
C ASN A 252 -25.55 -28.77 -6.72
N LEU A 253 -26.08 -27.76 -7.40
CA LEU A 253 -27.52 -27.58 -7.60
C LEU A 253 -28.10 -28.62 -8.59
N PRO A 254 -29.39 -28.99 -8.47
CA PRO A 254 -30.39 -28.55 -7.48
C PRO A 254 -30.26 -29.28 -6.14
N TYR A 255 -30.77 -28.70 -5.05
CA TYR A 255 -30.79 -29.30 -3.70
C TYR A 255 -31.96 -30.27 -3.47
N SER A 256 -32.35 -31.04 -4.49
CA SER A 256 -33.36 -32.10 -4.36
C SER A 256 -32.85 -33.43 -4.92
N THR A 257 -33.36 -34.53 -4.38
CA THR A 257 -33.11 -35.89 -4.90
C THR A 257 -34.30 -36.80 -4.62
N ASN A 258 -34.47 -37.82 -5.45
CA ASN A 258 -35.52 -38.82 -5.25
C ASN A 258 -34.91 -40.12 -4.74
N ILE A 259 -35.64 -40.83 -3.88
CA ILE A 259 -35.28 -42.16 -3.41
C ILE A 259 -36.54 -43.03 -3.30
N ARG A 260 -36.44 -44.31 -3.66
CA ARG A 260 -37.53 -45.26 -3.46
C ARG A 260 -37.60 -45.67 -1.99
N GLU A 261 -38.80 -45.87 -1.48
CA GLU A 261 -39.00 -46.23 -0.07
C GLU A 261 -38.42 -47.60 0.32
N ASN A 262 -38.30 -48.53 -0.63
CA ASN A 262 -37.77 -49.87 -0.36
C ASN A 262 -36.24 -49.97 -0.44
N GLU A 263 -35.53 -48.84 -0.58
CA GLU A 263 -34.06 -48.84 -0.65
C GLU A 263 -33.45 -49.33 0.69
N PRO A 264 -32.42 -50.20 0.62
CA PRO A 264 -31.84 -50.78 1.83
C PRO A 264 -31.08 -49.75 2.66
N VAL A 265 -31.01 -50.00 3.97
CA VAL A 265 -30.13 -49.28 4.87
C VAL A 265 -28.68 -49.36 4.37
N GLY A 266 -27.98 -48.24 4.42
CA GLY A 266 -26.63 -48.05 3.88
C GLY A 266 -26.59 -47.57 2.42
N LYS A 267 -27.74 -47.52 1.71
CA LYS A 267 -27.80 -46.93 0.37
C LYS A 267 -27.39 -45.46 0.43
N VAL A 268 -26.42 -45.08 -0.41
CA VAL A 268 -26.06 -43.66 -0.62
C VAL A 268 -27.18 -43.00 -1.41
N VAL A 269 -27.83 -42.01 -0.78
CA VAL A 269 -28.87 -41.17 -1.37
C VAL A 269 -28.24 -40.13 -2.26
N ARG A 270 -27.22 -39.43 -1.73
CA ARG A 270 -26.55 -38.32 -2.38
C ARG A 270 -25.27 -37.94 -1.65
N LYS A 271 -24.29 -37.40 -2.40
CA LYS A 271 -23.15 -36.69 -1.82
C LYS A 271 -23.46 -35.20 -1.66
N ILE A 272 -23.44 -34.72 -0.41
CA ILE A 272 -23.49 -33.31 -0.06
C ILE A 272 -22.06 -32.76 -0.13
N VAL A 273 -21.89 -31.65 -0.83
CA VAL A 273 -20.57 -31.05 -1.03
C VAL A 273 -20.64 -29.57 -0.71
N ALA A 274 -19.77 -29.12 0.17
CA ALA A 274 -19.45 -27.74 0.39
C ALA A 274 -17.94 -27.53 0.24
N ILE A 275 -17.55 -26.31 -0.09
CA ILE A 275 -16.16 -25.90 -0.25
C ILE A 275 -15.89 -24.67 0.62
N ASP A 276 -14.69 -24.62 1.21
CA ASP A 276 -14.13 -23.38 1.73
C ASP A 276 -13.86 -22.42 0.57
N GLN A 277 -14.11 -21.14 0.79
CA GLN A 277 -13.91 -20.07 -0.19
C GLN A 277 -12.57 -19.35 -0.02
N ASP A 278 -11.86 -19.52 1.11
CA ASP A 278 -10.52 -18.97 1.33
C ASP A 278 -9.52 -19.56 0.31
N LEU A 279 -8.94 -18.72 -0.54
CA LEU A 279 -8.12 -19.18 -1.67
C LEU A 279 -6.69 -19.55 -1.28
N GLY A 280 -6.14 -18.93 -0.24
CA GLY A 280 -4.77 -19.14 0.21
C GLY A 280 -4.64 -20.28 1.23
N ARG A 281 -5.69 -20.55 2.00
CA ARG A 281 -5.72 -21.54 3.10
C ARG A 281 -7.07 -22.28 3.21
N PRO A 282 -7.52 -22.97 2.16
CA PRO A 282 -8.78 -23.71 2.23
C PRO A 282 -8.71 -24.85 3.25
N ARG A 283 -9.78 -24.99 4.03
CA ARG A 283 -9.95 -25.99 5.09
C ARG A 283 -10.86 -27.14 4.67
N PRO A 284 -10.68 -28.34 5.27
CA PRO A 284 -11.64 -29.42 5.14
C PRO A 284 -13.00 -29.03 5.73
N ILE A 285 -14.08 -29.57 5.16
CA ILE A 285 -15.45 -29.28 5.60
C ILE A 285 -16.05 -30.48 6.32
N ALA A 286 -16.64 -30.24 7.48
CA ALA A 286 -17.44 -31.19 8.24
C ALA A 286 -18.94 -30.97 8.00
N TYR A 287 -19.72 -32.05 8.03
CA TYR A 287 -21.15 -32.02 7.74
C TYR A 287 -22.01 -32.55 8.88
N LYS A 288 -23.19 -31.95 9.06
CA LYS A 288 -24.16 -32.40 10.07
C LYS A 288 -25.60 -32.13 9.65
N ILE A 289 -26.49 -33.08 9.94
CA ILE A 289 -27.94 -32.84 9.84
C ILE A 289 -28.41 -32.12 11.10
N ILE A 290 -29.04 -30.96 10.92
CA ILE A 290 -29.56 -30.11 12.00
C ILE A 290 -31.03 -30.40 12.28
N SER A 291 -31.84 -30.60 11.25
CA SER A 291 -33.28 -30.83 11.39
C SER A 291 -33.87 -31.51 10.16
N GLY A 292 -35.15 -31.89 10.24
CA GLY A 292 -35.92 -32.49 9.14
C GLY A 292 -35.72 -34.00 8.96
N ASN A 293 -34.82 -34.62 9.72
CA ASN A 293 -34.56 -36.06 9.71
C ASN A 293 -35.49 -36.80 10.68
N THR A 294 -36.78 -36.79 10.38
CA THR A 294 -37.80 -37.49 11.16
C THR A 294 -37.42 -38.95 11.32
N ASN A 295 -37.56 -39.49 12.54
CA ASN A 295 -37.19 -40.86 12.91
C ASN A 295 -35.71 -41.23 12.66
N HIS A 296 -34.82 -40.26 12.40
CA HIS A 296 -33.40 -40.50 12.14
C HIS A 296 -33.13 -41.49 10.98
N VAL A 297 -34.00 -41.49 9.96
CA VAL A 297 -33.93 -42.42 8.83
C VAL A 297 -32.81 -42.13 7.84
N PHE A 298 -32.15 -40.97 7.94
CA PHE A 298 -30.91 -40.68 7.22
C PHE A 298 -29.72 -40.52 8.16
N ALA A 299 -28.54 -40.87 7.67
CA ALA A 299 -27.25 -40.54 8.28
C ALA A 299 -26.42 -39.72 7.27
N LEU A 300 -25.67 -38.74 7.76
CA LEU A 300 -24.76 -37.95 6.95
C LEU A 300 -23.34 -38.16 7.45
N ASP A 301 -22.46 -38.63 6.57
CA ASP A 301 -21.05 -38.81 6.90
C ASP A 301 -20.39 -37.46 7.22
N PHE A 302 -19.77 -37.39 8.39
CA PHE A 302 -19.23 -36.15 8.95
C PHE A 302 -18.10 -35.55 8.09
N ILE A 303 -17.36 -36.36 7.33
CA ILE A 303 -16.17 -35.91 6.59
C ILE A 303 -16.42 -35.91 5.08
N ASN A 304 -16.98 -36.98 4.54
CA ASN A 304 -17.13 -37.16 3.10
C ASN A 304 -18.44 -36.58 2.56
N GLY A 305 -19.41 -36.27 3.44
CA GLY A 305 -20.69 -35.67 3.05
C GLY A 305 -21.68 -36.65 2.41
N ASP A 306 -21.46 -37.95 2.54
CA ASP A 306 -22.38 -38.96 1.98
C ASP A 306 -23.65 -39.06 2.84
N LEU A 307 -24.79 -38.68 2.27
CA LEU A 307 -26.11 -38.90 2.85
C LEU A 307 -26.56 -40.32 2.53
N THR A 308 -26.84 -41.12 3.55
CA THR A 308 -27.20 -42.53 3.45
C THR A 308 -28.51 -42.84 4.16
N VAL A 309 -29.19 -43.89 3.71
CA VAL A 309 -30.34 -44.46 4.41
C VAL A 309 -29.85 -45.12 5.71
N ASN A 310 -30.43 -44.74 6.84
CA ASN A 310 -30.10 -45.21 8.20
C ASN A 310 -31.27 -45.95 8.88
N GLY A 311 -32.49 -45.81 8.33
CA GLY A 311 -33.68 -46.52 8.78
C GLY A 311 -34.52 -46.95 7.58
N GLN A 312 -35.49 -47.84 7.79
CA GLN A 312 -36.44 -48.21 6.75
C GLN A 312 -37.26 -46.99 6.34
N LEU A 313 -37.32 -46.71 5.04
CA LEU A 313 -38.20 -45.72 4.47
C LEU A 313 -39.55 -46.39 4.19
N ASP A 314 -40.61 -45.59 4.28
CA ASP A 314 -42.02 -46.03 4.16
C ASP A 314 -42.80 -44.78 3.80
N ARG A 315 -43.26 -44.70 2.56
CA ARG A 315 -43.94 -43.55 2.01
C ARG A 315 -45.32 -43.37 2.66
N GLU A 316 -45.95 -44.44 3.10
CA GLU A 316 -47.25 -44.42 3.77
C GLU A 316 -47.15 -43.91 5.20
N ASN A 317 -45.94 -43.65 5.70
CA ASN A 317 -45.74 -43.06 7.01
C ASN A 317 -46.27 -41.62 7.05
N PRO A 318 -47.25 -41.31 7.92
CA PRO A 318 -47.90 -40.00 7.95
C PRO A 318 -46.97 -38.85 8.40
N LEU A 319 -45.80 -39.15 8.96
CA LEU A 319 -44.85 -38.15 9.42
C LEU A 319 -43.94 -37.63 8.30
N TYR A 320 -43.82 -38.34 7.19
CA TYR A 320 -42.90 -38.01 6.09
C TYR A 320 -43.36 -38.51 4.71
N SER A 321 -44.67 -38.67 4.52
CA SER A 321 -45.27 -39.09 3.25
C SER A 321 -45.04 -38.10 2.09
N ALA A 322 -44.77 -36.83 2.41
CA ALA A 322 -44.36 -35.81 1.44
C ALA A 322 -42.84 -35.79 1.19
N GLY A 323 -42.09 -36.75 1.73
CA GLY A 323 -40.64 -36.76 1.77
C GLY A 323 -40.06 -35.96 2.93
N PHE A 324 -38.78 -35.60 2.81
CA PHE A 324 -37.99 -34.96 3.86
C PHE A 324 -37.43 -33.64 3.38
N THR A 325 -37.43 -32.64 4.25
CA THR A 325 -36.69 -31.39 4.05
C THR A 325 -35.63 -31.30 5.13
N LEU A 326 -34.43 -31.78 4.81
CA LEU A 326 -33.29 -31.84 5.72
C LEU A 326 -32.60 -30.48 5.77
N THR A 327 -32.42 -29.93 6.97
CA THR A 327 -31.48 -28.80 7.14
C THR A 327 -30.11 -29.37 7.46
N VAL A 328 -29.11 -29.06 6.64
CA VAL A 328 -27.73 -29.53 6.77
C VAL A 328 -26.82 -28.34 7.02
N GLU A 329 -25.85 -28.52 7.90
CA GLU A 329 -24.79 -27.57 8.23
C GLU A 329 -23.47 -28.11 7.69
N ALA A 330 -22.70 -27.22 7.05
CA ALA A 330 -21.32 -27.42 6.67
C ALA A 330 -20.47 -26.45 7.48
N THR A 331 -19.42 -26.95 8.14
CA THR A 331 -18.55 -26.17 9.02
C THR A 331 -17.11 -26.48 8.67
N GLU A 332 -16.25 -25.48 8.56
CA GLU A 332 -14.83 -25.71 8.36
C GLU A 332 -14.19 -26.42 9.56
N MET A 333 -13.14 -27.17 9.26
CA MET A 333 -12.29 -27.83 10.24
C MET A 333 -10.93 -27.16 10.28
N LYS A 334 -10.47 -26.84 11.49
CA LYS A 334 -9.11 -26.39 11.75
C LYS A 334 -8.12 -27.53 11.54
N ASP A 335 -6.82 -27.20 11.50
CA ASP A 335 -5.73 -28.18 11.33
C ASP A 335 -5.72 -29.28 12.41
N ASP A 336 -6.19 -28.96 13.62
CA ASP A 336 -6.34 -29.90 14.74
C ASP A 336 -7.62 -30.76 14.66
N ARG A 337 -8.38 -30.64 13.57
CA ARG A 337 -9.67 -31.28 13.30
C ARG A 337 -10.82 -30.84 14.20
N THR A 338 -10.67 -29.75 14.97
CA THR A 338 -11.79 -29.11 15.64
C THR A 338 -12.58 -28.23 14.67
N LEU A 339 -13.85 -27.98 14.97
CA LEU A 339 -14.69 -27.11 14.15
C LEU A 339 -14.29 -25.64 14.33
N SER A 340 -14.35 -24.87 13.25
CA SER A 340 -14.29 -23.41 13.30
C SER A 340 -15.68 -22.80 13.57
N ASP A 341 -15.73 -21.48 13.66
CA ASP A 341 -17.00 -20.74 13.76
C ASP A 341 -17.62 -20.46 12.37
N ALA A 342 -16.86 -20.66 11.29
CA ALA A 342 -17.29 -20.46 9.92
C ALA A 342 -18.16 -21.63 9.45
N SER A 343 -19.42 -21.34 9.15
CA SER A 343 -20.41 -22.36 8.85
C SER A 343 -21.57 -21.85 8.01
N VAL A 344 -22.14 -22.74 7.21
CA VAL A 344 -23.30 -22.45 6.37
C VAL A 344 -24.36 -23.52 6.52
N ARG A 345 -25.63 -23.12 6.45
CA ARG A 345 -26.78 -24.02 6.46
C ARG A 345 -27.55 -23.94 5.17
N THR A 346 -28.05 -25.09 4.71
CA THR A 346 -28.98 -25.16 3.58
C THR A 346 -30.02 -26.25 3.79
N THR A 347 -31.08 -26.21 2.99
CA THR A 347 -32.15 -27.21 2.99
C THR A 347 -32.06 -28.12 1.78
N PHE A 348 -32.02 -29.43 2.01
CA PHE A 348 -32.07 -30.46 0.99
C PHE A 348 -33.40 -31.21 1.03
N THR A 349 -34.06 -31.34 -0.11
CA THR A 349 -35.31 -32.08 -0.21
C THR A 349 -35.05 -33.49 -0.72
N VAL A 350 -35.49 -34.49 0.04
CA VAL A 350 -35.48 -35.90 -0.37
C VAL A 350 -36.93 -36.31 -0.62
N LEU A 351 -37.28 -36.54 -1.88
CA LEU A 351 -38.60 -36.99 -2.28
C LEU A 351 -38.64 -38.51 -2.25
N LEU A 352 -39.65 -39.08 -1.59
CA LEU A 352 -39.91 -40.52 -1.63
C LEU A 352 -40.69 -40.86 -2.89
N ILE A 353 -40.21 -41.86 -3.63
CA ILE A 353 -40.94 -42.50 -4.72
C ILE A 353 -41.70 -43.67 -4.11
N ASP A 354 -43.00 -43.69 -4.41
CA ASP A 354 -43.95 -44.75 -4.04
C ASP A 354 -43.60 -46.03 -4.79
N GLU A 355 -43.62 -47.15 -4.08
CA GLU A 355 -43.55 -48.49 -4.64
C GLU A 355 -44.82 -49.24 -4.21
N ASN A 356 -45.44 -49.98 -5.13
CA ASN A 356 -46.68 -50.70 -4.79
C ASN A 356 -46.38 -51.88 -3.87
N ASP A 357 -46.42 -51.65 -2.56
CA ASP A 357 -46.19 -52.65 -1.52
C ASP A 357 -47.37 -52.83 -0.56
N ASN A 358 -48.44 -52.05 -0.73
CA ASN A 358 -49.70 -52.23 -0.02
C ASN A 358 -50.74 -52.91 -0.91
N ALA A 359 -51.25 -54.05 -0.46
CA ALA A 359 -52.41 -54.66 -1.11
C ALA A 359 -53.71 -53.89 -0.78
N PRO A 360 -54.65 -53.73 -1.73
CA PRO A 360 -55.96 -53.14 -1.47
C PRO A 360 -56.70 -53.87 -0.34
N LYS A 361 -57.31 -53.11 0.57
CA LYS A 361 -58.08 -53.62 1.71
C LYS A 361 -59.51 -53.12 1.67
N PHE A 362 -60.46 -54.04 1.82
CA PHE A 362 -61.86 -53.68 2.01
C PHE A 362 -62.06 -52.90 3.33
N ASN A 363 -62.98 -51.94 3.33
CA ASN A 363 -63.30 -51.15 4.52
C ASN A 363 -64.06 -51.95 5.60
N SER A 364 -64.54 -53.15 5.26
CA SER A 364 -65.18 -54.08 6.17
C SER A 364 -64.74 -55.52 5.88
N SER A 365 -64.61 -56.32 6.94
CA SER A 365 -64.37 -57.77 6.83
C SER A 365 -65.62 -58.55 6.40
N GLU A 366 -66.80 -57.94 6.52
CA GLU A 366 -68.07 -58.53 6.10
C GLU A 366 -69.06 -57.47 5.63
N TYR A 367 -69.75 -57.74 4.53
CA TYR A 367 -70.82 -56.89 4.01
C TYR A 367 -72.14 -57.66 4.05
N ARG A 368 -73.14 -57.10 4.74
CA ARG A 368 -74.47 -57.71 4.87
C ARG A 368 -75.51 -56.81 4.21
N VAL A 369 -76.37 -57.39 3.40
CA VAL A 369 -77.50 -56.72 2.77
C VAL A 369 -78.73 -57.61 2.86
N THR A 370 -79.88 -57.01 3.16
CA THR A 370 -81.17 -57.72 3.15
C THR A 370 -81.94 -57.30 1.91
N ILE A 371 -82.43 -58.28 1.14
CA ILE A 371 -83.24 -58.05 -0.05
C ILE A 371 -84.58 -58.76 0.08
N THR A 372 -85.60 -58.23 -0.59
CA THR A 372 -86.92 -58.88 -0.67
C THR A 372 -86.91 -60.00 -1.72
N GLU A 373 -87.69 -61.05 -1.47
CA GLU A 373 -87.90 -62.14 -2.44
C GLU A 373 -88.53 -61.68 -3.77
N LEU A 374 -89.17 -60.50 -3.76
CA LEU A 374 -89.78 -59.88 -4.94
C LEU A 374 -88.77 -59.10 -5.81
N ALA A 375 -87.48 -59.09 -5.46
CA ALA A 375 -86.46 -58.36 -6.21
C ALA A 375 -86.29 -58.94 -7.62
N GLN A 376 -86.35 -58.06 -8.62
CA GLN A 376 -86.19 -58.43 -10.03
C GLN A 376 -84.71 -58.58 -10.42
N VAL A 377 -84.43 -59.36 -11.46
CA VAL A 377 -83.07 -59.48 -12.03
C VAL A 377 -82.57 -58.10 -12.46
N GLY A 378 -81.37 -57.74 -12.01
CA GLY A 378 -80.78 -56.41 -12.22
C GLY A 378 -81.05 -55.40 -11.11
N PHE A 379 -81.80 -55.78 -10.06
CA PHE A 379 -81.94 -54.97 -8.85
C PHE A 379 -80.58 -54.68 -8.23
N ALA A 380 -80.22 -53.40 -8.13
CA ALA A 380 -78.98 -52.98 -7.48
C ALA A 380 -79.09 -53.21 -5.98
N LEU A 381 -78.09 -53.89 -5.40
CA LEU A 381 -78.03 -54.06 -3.95
C LEU A 381 -77.83 -52.68 -3.31
N PRO A 382 -78.56 -52.33 -2.23
CA PRO A 382 -78.29 -51.12 -1.44
C PRO A 382 -77.04 -51.34 -0.58
N LEU A 383 -75.95 -51.75 -1.21
CA LEU A 383 -74.68 -52.10 -0.59
C LEU A 383 -73.58 -51.34 -1.32
N PHE A 384 -72.76 -50.62 -0.55
CA PHE A 384 -71.59 -49.93 -1.05
C PHE A 384 -70.35 -50.65 -0.53
N ILE A 385 -69.59 -51.27 -1.44
CA ILE A 385 -68.32 -51.93 -1.14
C ILE A 385 -67.22 -50.97 -1.54
N GLN A 386 -66.29 -50.71 -0.62
CA GLN A 386 -65.14 -49.86 -0.86
C GLN A 386 -63.88 -50.62 -0.46
N ALA A 387 -62.87 -50.54 -1.32
CA ALA A 387 -61.52 -50.94 -1.00
C ALA A 387 -60.61 -49.71 -1.07
N GLU A 388 -59.64 -49.66 -0.18
CA GLU A 388 -58.62 -48.62 -0.13
C GLU A 388 -57.26 -49.27 -0.32
N ASP A 389 -56.48 -48.66 -1.20
CA ASP A 389 -55.06 -48.93 -1.38
C ASP A 389 -54.30 -47.71 -0.88
N LYS A 390 -53.20 -47.93 -0.16
CA LYS A 390 -52.45 -46.85 0.47
C LYS A 390 -51.41 -46.22 -0.46
N ASP A 391 -51.02 -46.92 -1.51
CA ASP A 391 -50.00 -46.46 -2.46
C ASP A 391 -50.53 -45.24 -3.26
N GLU A 392 -49.65 -44.31 -3.66
CA GLU A 392 -50.00 -43.04 -4.33
C GLU A 392 -50.73 -43.25 -5.67
N VAL A 393 -50.53 -44.40 -6.32
CA VAL A 393 -51.33 -44.85 -7.47
C VAL A 393 -52.53 -45.69 -7.00
N SER A 394 -53.31 -45.12 -6.09
CA SER A 394 -54.51 -45.76 -5.55
C SER A 394 -55.56 -46.02 -6.63
N VAL A 395 -55.84 -47.30 -6.89
CA VAL A 395 -57.04 -47.69 -7.65
C VAL A 395 -58.24 -47.52 -6.73
N VAL A 396 -58.94 -46.38 -6.85
CA VAL A 396 -60.24 -46.21 -6.19
C VAL A 396 -61.27 -47.06 -6.93
N CYS A 397 -61.41 -48.31 -6.51
CA CYS A 397 -62.37 -49.26 -7.06
C CYS A 397 -63.73 -49.05 -6.35
N SER A 398 -64.59 -48.18 -6.91
CA SER A 398 -65.96 -47.94 -6.41
C SER A 398 -67.02 -48.35 -7.43
N GLY A 399 -68.01 -49.15 -7.03
CA GLY A 399 -69.12 -49.53 -7.90
C GLY A 399 -70.33 -50.13 -7.14
N PRO A 400 -71.57 -49.89 -7.60
CA PRO A 400 -72.79 -50.36 -6.93
C PRO A 400 -73.15 -51.84 -7.24
N GLN A 401 -72.24 -52.61 -7.86
CA GLN A 401 -72.50 -54.00 -8.25
C GLN A 401 -71.26 -54.89 -8.07
N LEU A 402 -71.50 -56.21 -7.93
CA LEU A 402 -70.51 -57.31 -7.83
C LEU A 402 -69.49 -57.42 -8.99
N LYS A 403 -69.39 -56.42 -9.87
CA LYS A 403 -68.31 -56.25 -10.84
C LYS A 403 -67.48 -55.04 -10.44
N MET A 404 -66.41 -55.30 -9.68
CA MET A 404 -65.31 -54.35 -9.53
C MET A 404 -64.54 -54.33 -10.86
N PHE A 405 -64.53 -53.20 -11.55
CA PHE A 405 -63.58 -52.94 -12.63
C PHE A 405 -62.47 -52.09 -12.05
N CYS A 406 -61.31 -52.70 -11.80
CA CYS A 406 -60.09 -51.95 -11.60
C CYS A 406 -59.50 -51.68 -13.00
N LEU A 407 -59.52 -50.41 -13.40
CA LEU A 407 -58.76 -49.93 -14.54
C LEU A 407 -57.33 -49.72 -14.06
N ILE A 408 -56.40 -50.40 -14.73
CA ILE A 408 -54.96 -50.39 -14.50
C ILE A 408 -54.37 -49.04 -14.93
#